data_AF-A0A8G1IXY7-F1
#
_entry.id   AF-A0A8G1IXY7-F1
#
_cell.length_a   1.000
_cell.length_b   1.000
_cell.length_c   1.000
_cell.angle_alpha   90.00
_cell.angle_beta   90.00
_cell.angle_gamma   90.00
#
_symmetry.space_group_name_H-M   'P 1'
#
loop_
_entity.id
_entity.type
_entity.pdbx_description
1 polymer ?
#
loop_
_entity_poly.entity_id
_entity_poly.type
_entity_poly.pdbx_seq_one_letter_code
_entity_poly.pdbx_strand_id
1 'polypeptide(L)'
;MNGEAASEPATPTAPSEDLDGIPAVAVIGGRRLYFEAFPLQARFRVTMAYAWAERTEALGSVIRLDTGEPGLRVCAPLEVEWAARHAEAIVSEAVRIWASITRDGEG
;
A
#
# COMPACT_ATOMS: atom_id res chain seq x y z
N MET A 1 -24.63 26.75 -42.37
CA MET A 1 -23.28 26.88 -41.78
C MET A 1 -23.47 26.74 -40.28
N ASN A 2 -23.39 25.51 -39.78
CA ASN A 2 -23.59 25.17 -38.38
C ASN A 2 -22.21 25.08 -37.71
N GLY A 3 -22.00 25.83 -36.64
CA GLY A 3 -20.83 25.72 -35.79
C GLY A 3 -21.06 24.66 -34.72
N GLU A 4 -20.42 23.50 -34.85
CA GLU A 4 -20.33 22.50 -33.80
C GLU A 4 -19.17 22.87 -32.87
N ALA A 5 -19.50 23.25 -31.63
CA ALA A 5 -18.56 23.26 -30.53
C ALA A 5 -18.26 21.81 -30.16
N ALA A 6 -17.21 21.25 -30.75
CA ALA A 6 -16.65 19.98 -30.34
C ALA A 6 -16.10 20.14 -28.91
N SER A 7 -16.85 19.65 -27.93
CA SER A 7 -16.35 19.42 -26.58
C SER A 7 -15.22 18.40 -26.69
N GLU A 8 -13.99 18.84 -26.39
CA GLU A 8 -12.84 17.96 -26.27
C GLU A 8 -13.16 16.85 -25.26
N PRO A 9 -12.93 15.56 -25.57
CA PRO A 9 -13.08 14.51 -24.60
C PRO A 9 -11.97 14.67 -23.55
N ALA A 10 -12.37 14.89 -22.29
CA ALA A 10 -11.48 14.78 -21.14
C ALA A 10 -10.75 13.44 -21.23
N THR A 11 -9.45 13.50 -21.48
CA THR A 11 -8.58 12.34 -21.55
C THR A 11 -8.70 11.60 -20.21
N PRO A 12 -9.07 10.31 -20.17
CA PRO A 12 -9.00 9.55 -18.93
C PRO A 12 -7.55 9.60 -18.48
N THR A 13 -7.33 10.13 -17.27
CA THR A 13 -6.06 10.07 -16.58
C THR A 13 -5.67 8.59 -16.53
N ALA A 14 -4.75 8.19 -17.40
CA ALA A 14 -4.19 6.85 -17.39
C ALA A 14 -3.61 6.60 -15.99
N PRO A 15 -3.92 5.46 -15.33
CA PRO A 15 -3.21 5.11 -14.11
C PRO A 15 -1.73 4.98 -14.46
N SER A 16 -0.87 5.67 -13.73
CA SER A 16 0.58 5.66 -13.91
C SER A 16 1.13 4.22 -13.92
N GLU A 17 1.45 3.74 -15.11
CA GLU A 17 2.16 2.49 -15.37
C GLU A 17 3.67 2.75 -15.31
N ASP A 18 4.22 2.90 -14.11
CA ASP A 18 5.63 3.23 -13.88
C ASP A 18 6.24 2.31 -12.83
N LEU A 19 6.17 0.97 -13.02
CA LEU A 19 6.89 -0.04 -12.20
C LEU A 19 6.75 0.06 -10.65
N ASP A 20 5.80 0.86 -10.17
CA ASP A 20 5.41 1.09 -8.78
C ASP A 20 4.16 0.24 -8.51
N GLY A 21 4.22 -0.64 -7.50
CA GLY A 21 3.02 -1.34 -7.04
C GLY A 21 2.74 -2.67 -7.74
N ILE A 22 3.48 -3.72 -7.37
CA ILE A 22 2.78 -4.97 -7.06
C ILE A 22 2.17 -4.75 -5.67
N PRO A 23 0.87 -4.43 -5.54
CA PRO A 23 0.24 -4.34 -4.23
C PRO A 23 0.20 -5.76 -3.66
N ALA A 24 1.14 -6.08 -2.78
CA ALA A 24 1.00 -7.29 -2.01
C ALA A 24 -0.21 -7.13 -1.11
N VAL A 25 -1.07 -8.15 -1.10
CA VAL A 25 -2.30 -8.16 -0.32
C VAL A 25 -2.21 -9.24 0.74
N ALA A 26 -2.56 -8.87 1.97
CA ALA A 26 -2.65 -9.83 3.07
C ALA A 26 -3.92 -9.61 3.88
N VAL A 27 -4.42 -10.68 4.49
CA VAL A 27 -5.53 -10.61 5.45
C VAL A 27 -4.94 -10.78 6.85
N ILE A 28 -5.01 -9.73 7.66
CA ILE A 28 -4.50 -9.70 9.03
C ILE A 28 -5.66 -9.35 9.95
N GLY A 29 -5.89 -10.12 11.02
CA GLY A 29 -6.97 -9.84 11.97
C GLY A 29 -8.36 -9.74 11.31
N GLY A 30 -8.58 -10.49 10.21
CA GLY A 30 -9.82 -10.45 9.42
C GLY A 30 -9.97 -9.23 8.51
N ARG A 31 -8.96 -8.35 8.40
CA ARG A 31 -8.97 -7.16 7.55
C ARG A 31 -7.99 -7.30 6.41
N ARG A 32 -8.40 -6.86 5.22
CA ARG A 32 -7.54 -6.86 4.03
C ARG A 32 -6.64 -5.62 4.04
N LEU A 33 -5.34 -5.85 3.98
CA LEU A 33 -4.30 -4.83 3.90
C LEU A 33 -3.61 -4.91 2.54
N TYR A 34 -3.27 -3.75 2.01
CA TYR A 34 -2.50 -3.56 0.79
C TYR A 34 -1.17 -2.93 1.16
N PHE A 35 -0.09 -3.53 0.67
CA PHE A 35 1.28 -3.09 0.89
C PHE A 35 1.82 -2.54 -0.42
N GLU A 36 2.07 -1.24 -0.45
CA GLU A 36 2.67 -0.53 -1.58
C GLU A 36 4.15 -0.28 -1.28
N ALA A 37 5.04 -0.89 -2.07
CA ALA A 37 6.48 -0.87 -1.83
C ALA A 37 7.10 0.45 -2.27
N PHE A 38 8.03 0.97 -1.48
CA PHE A 38 8.91 2.08 -1.84
C PHE A 38 10.36 1.59 -1.69
N PRO A 39 10.91 0.89 -2.71
CA PRO A 39 12.22 0.24 -2.64
C PRO A 39 13.35 1.17 -2.19
N LEU A 40 13.38 2.38 -2.75
CA LEU A 40 14.39 3.40 -2.46
C LEU A 40 14.36 3.93 -1.02
N GLN A 41 13.29 3.67 -0.27
CA GLN A 41 13.11 4.13 1.11
C GLN A 41 13.06 2.96 2.11
N ALA A 42 13.21 1.72 1.64
CA ALA A 42 13.02 0.53 2.47
C ALA A 42 11.72 0.55 3.29
N ARG A 43 10.63 0.92 2.60
CA ARG A 43 9.35 1.24 3.22
C ARG A 43 8.18 0.60 2.47
N PHE A 44 7.18 0.14 3.20
CA PHE A 44 5.84 -0.10 2.68
C PHE A 44 4.87 0.97 3.18
N ARG A 45 4.00 1.48 2.31
CA ARG A 45 2.75 2.10 2.74
C ARG A 45 1.70 1.02 2.91
N VAL A 46 0.97 1.07 4.02
CA VAL A 46 -0.07 0.11 4.36
C VAL A 46 -1.42 0.80 4.27
N THR A 47 -2.28 0.26 3.41
CA THR A 47 -3.66 0.73 3.24
C THR A 47 -4.61 -0.40 3.64
N MET A 48 -5.67 -0.08 4.38
CA MET A 48 -6.68 -1.03 4.82
C MET A 48 -7.96 -0.88 4.02
N ALA A 49 -8.58 -1.99 3.60
CA ALA A 49 -9.92 -1.99 3.06
C ALA A 49 -10.98 -2.22 4.15
N TYR A 50 -12.04 -1.42 4.11
CA TYR A 50 -13.24 -1.60 4.91
C TYR A 50 -14.33 -2.19 4.03
N ALA A 51 -14.55 -3.50 4.17
CA ALA A 51 -15.56 -4.22 3.40
C ALA A 51 -16.98 -3.64 3.58
N TRP A 52 -17.27 -3.05 4.74
CA TRP A 52 -18.57 -2.45 5.05
C TRP A 52 -18.78 -1.04 4.49
N ALA A 53 -17.72 -0.38 3.99
CA ALA A 53 -17.77 1.01 3.53
C ALA A 53 -17.29 1.20 2.09
N GLU A 54 -16.99 0.11 1.37
CA GLU A 54 -16.45 0.14 -0.01
C GLU A 54 -15.29 1.14 -0.18
N ARG A 55 -14.52 1.35 0.89
CA ARG A 55 -13.47 2.36 0.97
C ARG A 55 -12.18 1.77 1.47
N THR A 56 -11.08 2.40 1.08
CA THR A 56 -9.75 2.13 1.61
C THR A 56 -9.25 3.35 2.38
N GLU A 57 -8.54 3.13 3.48
CA GLU A 57 -7.87 4.22 4.20
C GLU A 57 -6.41 3.85 4.51
N ALA A 58 -5.55 4.85 4.51
CA ALA A 58 -4.14 4.68 4.84
C ALA A 58 -4.01 4.36 6.33
N LEU A 59 -3.55 3.15 6.66
CA LEU A 59 -3.29 2.73 8.04
C LEU A 59 -1.99 3.37 8.54
N GLY A 60 -0.94 3.36 7.71
CA GLY A 60 0.38 3.83 8.10
C GLY A 60 1.46 3.34 7.14
N SER A 61 2.68 3.22 7.66
CA SER A 61 3.83 2.71 6.90
C SER A 61 4.68 1.76 7.73
N VAL A 62 5.16 0.68 7.11
CA VAL A 62 6.25 -0.13 7.67
C VAL A 62 7.56 0.42 7.14
N ILE A 63 8.49 0.75 8.03
CA ILE A 63 9.78 1.38 7.70
C ILE A 63 10.94 0.48 8.17
N ARG A 64 12.15 0.80 7.69
CA ARG A 64 13.40 0.12 8.05
C ARG A 64 13.40 -1.36 7.67
N LEU A 65 12.78 -1.71 6.54
CA LEU A 65 12.68 -3.08 6.03
C LEU A 65 14.02 -3.64 5.52
N ASP A 66 14.97 -2.76 5.25
CA ASP A 66 16.37 -3.06 4.95
C ASP A 66 17.20 -3.36 6.21
N THR A 67 16.66 -3.07 7.38
CA THR A 67 17.33 -3.28 8.67
C THR A 67 16.81 -4.53 9.38
N GLY A 68 17.55 -5.00 10.38
CA GLY A 68 17.07 -6.06 11.29
C GLY A 68 15.97 -5.63 12.26
N GLU A 69 15.53 -4.35 12.23
CA GLU A 69 14.57 -3.78 13.17
C GLU A 69 13.40 -3.06 12.45
N PRO A 70 12.62 -3.76 11.62
CA PRO A 70 11.48 -3.18 10.92
C PRO A 70 10.40 -2.74 11.91
N GLY A 71 9.69 -1.64 11.59
CA GLY A 71 8.70 -1.07 12.50
C GLY A 71 7.49 -0.49 11.78
N LEU A 72 6.31 -0.65 12.37
CA LEU A 72 5.06 -0.07 11.90
C LEU A 72 4.85 1.33 12.50
N ARG A 73 4.71 2.34 11.65
CA ARG A 73 4.27 3.68 12.01
C ARG A 73 2.82 3.87 11.58
N VAL A 74 1.91 3.90 12.55
CA VAL A 74 0.48 4.11 12.30
C VAL A 74 0.20 5.60 12.17
N CYS A 75 -0.57 5.98 11.14
CA CYS A 75 -1.00 7.36 10.90
C CYS A 75 -2.53 7.51 10.97
N ALA A 76 -3.28 6.40 11.00
CA ALA A 76 -4.73 6.40 11.17
C ALA A 76 -5.11 6.40 12.66
N PRO A 77 -5.59 7.52 13.25
CA PRO A 77 -5.93 7.58 14.67
C PRO A 77 -7.09 6.66 15.04
N LEU A 78 -8.05 6.46 14.14
CA LEU A 78 -9.19 5.56 14.36
C LEU A 78 -8.76 4.09 14.49
N GLU A 79 -7.65 3.72 13.82
CA GLU A 79 -7.18 2.34 13.73
C GLU A 79 -5.98 2.06 14.61
N VAL A 80 -5.54 3.03 15.43
CA VAL A 80 -4.33 2.92 16.25
C VAL A 80 -4.36 1.71 17.18
N GLU A 81 -5.49 1.47 17.84
CA GLU A 81 -5.62 0.34 18.76
C GLU A 81 -5.62 -1.01 18.02
N TRP A 82 -6.32 -1.09 16.89
CA TRP A 82 -6.34 -2.32 16.09
C TRP A 82 -4.97 -2.61 15.50
N ALA A 83 -4.30 -1.60 14.96
CA ALA A 83 -2.97 -1.71 14.37
C ALA A 83 -1.91 -2.03 15.43
N ALA A 84 -2.00 -1.48 16.63
CA ALA A 84 -1.12 -1.83 17.73
C ALA A 84 -1.24 -3.31 18.13
N ARG A 85 -2.47 -3.85 18.22
CA ARG A 85 -2.71 -5.26 18.54
C ARG A 85 -2.21 -6.23 17.46
N HIS A 86 -2.11 -5.78 16.21
CA HIS A 86 -1.68 -6.60 15.07
C HIS A 86 -0.31 -6.15 14.49
N ALA A 87 0.42 -5.30 15.20
CA ALA A 87 1.63 -4.65 14.69
C ALA A 87 2.68 -5.68 14.26
N GLU A 88 2.91 -6.70 15.08
CA GLU A 88 3.85 -7.78 14.78
C GLU A 88 3.47 -8.55 13.52
N ALA A 89 2.19 -8.87 13.34
CA ALA A 89 1.70 -9.56 12.16
C ALA A 89 1.87 -8.70 10.89
N ILE A 90 1.58 -7.40 10.97
CA ILE A 90 1.75 -6.46 9.87
C ILE A 90 3.22 -6.35 9.48
N VAL A 91 4.11 -6.20 10.47
CA VAL A 91 5.56 -6.11 10.25
C VAL A 91 6.10 -7.41 9.68
N SER A 92 5.73 -8.57 10.25
CA SER A 92 6.18 -9.87 9.77
C SER A 92 5.78 -10.13 8.32
N GLU A 93 4.56 -9.75 7.93
CA GLU A 93 4.11 -9.91 6.55
C GLU A 93 4.85 -8.94 5.61
N ALA A 94 5.03 -7.69 6.03
CA ALA A 94 5.81 -6.71 5.28
C ALA A 94 7.25 -7.18 5.03
N VAL A 95 7.91 -7.77 6.03
CA VAL A 95 9.26 -8.35 5.89
C VAL A 95 9.27 -9.52 4.90
N ARG A 96 8.26 -10.39 4.96
CA ARG A 96 8.14 -11.51 4.02
C ARG A 96 8.00 -11.00 2.57
N ILE A 97 7.11 -10.03 2.36
CA ILE A 97 6.89 -9.42 1.05
C ILE A 97 8.18 -8.75 0.57
N TRP A 98 8.83 -7.97 1.44
CA TRP A 98 10.09 -7.29 1.14
C TRP A 98 11.16 -8.28 0.66
N ALA A 99 11.37 -9.37 1.40
CA ALA A 99 12.34 -10.39 1.06
C ALA A 99 12.06 -11.08 -0.28
N SER A 100 10.79 -11.19 -0.69
CA SER A 100 10.45 -11.67 -2.04
C SER A 100 10.90 -10.67 -3.10
N ILE A 101 10.49 -9.41 -2.96
CA ILE A 101 10.80 -8.34 -3.92
C ILE A 101 12.31 -8.16 -4.10
N THR A 102 13.08 -8.15 -3.01
CA THR A 102 14.54 -7.95 -3.08
C THR A 102 15.29 -9.17 -3.59
N ARG A 103 14.75 -10.39 -3.41
CA ARG A 103 15.39 -11.62 -3.90
C ARG A 103 15.19 -11.80 -5.40
N ASP A 104 14.05 -11.36 -5.95
CA ASP A 104 13.79 -11.41 -7.39
C ASP A 104 14.65 -10.40 -8.20
N GLY A 105 15.33 -9.46 -7.53
CA GLY A 105 16.22 -8.46 -8.16
C GLY A 105 17.70 -8.89 -8.32
N GLU A 106 18.11 -10.04 -7.81
CA GLU A 106 19.49 -10.56 -7.90
C GLU A 106 19.66 -11.63 -9.01
N GLY A 107 18.96 -11.46 -10.15
CA GLY A 107 19.01 -12.35 -11.32
C GLY A 107 19.64 -11.72 -12.55
#